data_AF-A0A8J2LR02-F1
#
_entry.id   AF-A0A8J2LR02-F1
#
_cell.length_a   1.000
_cell.length_b   1.000
_cell.length_c   1.000
_cell.angle_alpha   90.00
_cell.angle_beta   90.00
_cell.angle_gamma   90.00
#
_symmetry.space_group_name_H-M   'P 1'
#
loop_
_entity.id
_entity.type
_entity.pdbx_description
1 polymer ?
#
loop_
_entity_poly.entity_id
_entity_poly.type
_entity_poly.pdbx_seq_one_letter_code
_entity_poly.pdbx_strand_id
1 'polypeptide(L)'
;MYNADLITGGVDEDLLPYFQDRYSAGIGEPMIDQEQNWLLLLAREERGTTHLKFIRDFDTGDLMDLPILNEATYFIWAIGDTDEVNYHATRGNFPVNILQPIK
;
A
#
# COMPACT_ATOMS: atom_id res chain seq x y z
N MET A 1 4.07 10.53 5.50
CA MET A 1 4.26 9.12 5.88
C MET A 1 4.61 9.09 7.37
N TYR A 2 3.66 9.46 8.22
CA TYR A 2 3.77 9.38 9.69
C TYR A 2 2.42 8.87 10.14
N ASN A 3 2.40 7.84 10.99
CA ASN A 3 1.20 7.09 11.35
C ASN A 3 0.40 6.67 10.11
N ALA A 4 1.06 5.96 9.20
CA ALA A 4 0.47 5.53 7.94
C ALA A 4 0.52 4.00 7.81
N ASP A 5 -0.63 3.47 7.43
CA ASP A 5 -0.88 2.09 7.03
C ASP A 5 -0.63 1.97 5.52
N LEU A 6 0.20 0.99 5.14
CA LEU A 6 0.84 0.93 3.83
C LEU A 6 0.90 -0.50 3.33
N ILE A 7 0.83 -0.63 2.01
CA ILE A 7 1.31 -1.81 1.30
C ILE A 7 2.54 -1.44 0.47
N THR A 8 3.50 -2.35 0.43
CA THR A 8 4.60 -2.34 -0.55
C THR A 8 4.51 -3.60 -1.39
N GLY A 9 4.64 -3.50 -2.71
CA GLY A 9 4.61 -4.68 -3.57
C GLY A 9 4.91 -4.38 -5.02
N GLY A 10 5.13 -5.45 -5.77
CA GLY A 10 5.49 -5.42 -7.18
C GLY A 10 5.69 -6.82 -7.75
N VAL A 11 6.44 -6.91 -8.84
CA VAL A 11 6.87 -8.16 -9.46
C VAL A 11 8.37 -8.05 -9.67
N ASP A 12 9.14 -9.00 -9.14
CA ASP A 12 10.60 -8.97 -9.21
C ASP A 12 11.16 -9.43 -10.56
N GLU A 13 12.50 -9.38 -10.68
CA GLU A 13 13.24 -9.82 -11.87
C GLU A 13 13.00 -11.31 -12.22
N ASP A 14 12.62 -12.15 -11.24
CA ASP A 14 12.29 -13.57 -11.42
C ASP A 14 10.80 -13.78 -11.79
N LEU A 15 10.06 -12.70 -12.05
CA LEU A 15 8.63 -12.66 -12.35
C LEU A 15 7.76 -13.16 -11.19
N LEU A 16 8.25 -13.06 -9.96
CA LEU A 16 7.54 -13.46 -8.76
C LEU A 16 6.90 -12.23 -8.08
N PRO A 17 5.67 -12.38 -7.55
CA PRO A 17 5.05 -11.32 -6.76
C PRO A 17 5.80 -11.13 -5.44
N TYR A 18 6.03 -9.88 -5.06
CA TYR A 18 6.30 -9.52 -3.67
C TYR A 18 5.22 -8.55 -3.19
N PHE A 19 4.75 -8.73 -1.97
CA PHE A 19 3.68 -7.93 -1.39
C PHE A 19 3.75 -8.02 0.12
N GLN A 20 3.67 -6.88 0.79
CA GLN A 20 3.89 -6.79 2.22
C GLN A 20 3.07 -5.65 2.83
N ASP A 21 2.37 -5.98 3.89
CA ASP A 21 1.71 -5.05 4.80
C ASP A 21 2.75 -4.40 5.72
N ARG A 22 2.69 -3.09 5.84
CA ARG A 22 3.68 -2.28 6.55
C ARG A 22 3.04 -1.11 7.26
N TYR A 23 3.65 -0.75 8.38
CA TYR A 23 3.31 0.44 9.14
C TYR A 23 4.44 1.45 9.14
N SER A 24 4.10 2.73 9.00
CA SER A 24 5.05 3.84 9.10
C SER A 24 4.79 4.67 10.35
N ALA A 25 5.68 4.51 11.34
CA ALA A 25 5.75 5.37 12.51
C ALA A 25 6.36 6.76 12.24
N GLY A 26 6.89 7.01 11.03
CA GLY A 26 7.52 8.27 10.66
C GLY A 26 8.46 8.18 9.47
N ILE A 27 9.36 9.18 9.36
CA ILE A 27 10.32 9.26 8.25
C ILE A 27 11.33 8.12 8.39
N GLY A 28 11.35 7.23 7.41
CA GLY A 28 12.22 6.06 7.36
C GLY A 28 11.59 4.95 6.53
N GLU A 29 12.23 3.79 6.50
CA GLU A 29 11.62 2.59 5.94
C GLU A 29 10.42 2.18 6.82
N PRO A 30 9.22 1.98 6.24
CA PRO A 30 8.08 1.44 6.98
C PRO A 30 8.42 0.05 7.55
N MET A 31 8.08 -0.19 8.81
CA MET A 31 8.26 -1.49 9.43
C MET A 31 7.26 -2.50 8.87
N ILE A 32 7.69 -3.75 8.78
CA ILE A 32 6.80 -4.87 8.41
C ILE A 32 5.77 -5.03 9.51
N ASP A 33 4.50 -5.07 9.13
CA ASP A 33 3.43 -5.30 10.09
C ASP A 33 3.46 -6.75 10.62
N GLN A 34 3.21 -6.92 11.92
CA GLN A 34 3.12 -8.25 12.51
C GLN A 34 1.87 -8.99 12.05
N GLU A 35 0.77 -8.26 11.83
CA GLU A 35 -0.46 -8.79 11.27
C GLU A 35 -0.51 -8.35 9.79
N GLN A 36 -0.64 -9.31 8.88
CA GLN A 36 -0.69 -9.03 7.45
C GLN A 36 -2.16 -9.06 7.03
N ASN A 37 -2.85 -7.93 7.13
CA ASN A 37 -4.29 -7.82 6.93
C ASN A 37 -4.68 -7.58 5.47
N TRP A 38 -3.71 -7.23 4.61
CA TRP A 38 -3.90 -7.12 3.17
C TRP A 38 -3.62 -8.45 2.45
N LEU A 39 -4.57 -8.90 1.61
CA LEU A 39 -4.43 -10.10 0.80
C LEU A 39 -4.19 -9.76 -0.68
N LEU A 40 -3.01 -10.13 -1.20
CA LEU A 40 -2.73 -10.07 -2.63
C LEU A 40 -3.55 -11.13 -3.39
N LEU A 41 -4.32 -10.68 -4.39
CA LEU A 41 -5.10 -11.54 -5.29
C LEU A 41 -4.43 -11.74 -6.64
N LEU A 42 -3.68 -10.74 -7.12
CA LEU A 42 -2.97 -10.78 -8.40
C LEU A 42 -1.80 -9.80 -8.36
N ALA A 43 -0.63 -10.23 -8.82
CA ALA A 43 0.40 -9.34 -9.32
C ALA A 43 0.77 -9.76 -10.74
N ARG A 44 0.97 -8.78 -11.62
CA ARG A 44 1.56 -9.01 -12.94
C ARG A 44 2.27 -7.76 -13.41
N GLU A 45 3.31 -7.95 -14.18
CA GLU A 45 3.99 -6.86 -14.87
C GLU A 45 3.93 -7.09 -16.38
N GLU A 46 3.44 -6.09 -17.11
CA GLU A 46 3.41 -6.13 -18.57
C GLU A 46 3.67 -4.72 -19.12
N ARG A 47 4.56 -4.60 -20.12
CA ARG A 47 4.85 -3.35 -20.85
C ARG A 47 5.24 -2.18 -19.94
N GLY A 48 6.03 -2.45 -18.90
CA GLY A 48 6.48 -1.43 -17.94
C GLY A 48 5.37 -0.94 -17.01
N THR A 49 4.31 -1.72 -16.81
CA THR A 49 3.26 -1.43 -15.83
C THR A 49 3.03 -2.62 -14.92
N THR A 50 3.27 -2.42 -13.64
CA THR A 50 2.95 -3.36 -12.57
C THR A 50 1.49 -3.19 -12.15
N HIS A 51 0.73 -4.28 -12.16
CA HIS A 51 -0.66 -4.33 -11.74
C HIS A 51 -0.78 -5.20 -10.50
N LEU A 52 -1.21 -4.62 -9.38
CA LEU A 52 -1.53 -5.31 -8.15
C LEU A 52 -3.03 -5.24 -7.90
N LYS A 53 -3.65 -6.39 -7.58
CA LYS A 53 -5.02 -6.47 -7.09
C LYS A 53 -4.99 -7.13 -5.73
N PHE A 54 -5.61 -6.49 -4.75
CA PHE A 54 -5.64 -6.95 -3.37
C PHE A 54 -7.00 -6.66 -2.74
N ILE A 55 -7.24 -7.26 -1.58
CA ILE A 55 -8.40 -6.98 -0.73
C ILE A 55 -7.94 -6.81 0.72
N ARG A 56 -8.75 -6.09 1.48
CA ARG A 56 -8.62 -5.88 2.92
C ARG A 56 -10.00 -5.56 3.47
N ASP A 57 -10.25 -5.94 4.72
CA ASP A 57 -11.46 -5.57 5.44
C ASP A 57 -11.47 -4.06 5.77
N PHE A 58 -12.64 -3.43 5.80
CA PHE A 58 -12.72 -2.00 6.13
C PHE A 58 -12.23 -1.69 7.53
N ASP A 59 -12.39 -2.63 8.47
CA ASP A 59 -11.85 -2.56 9.81
C ASP A 59 -11.26 -3.93 10.13
N THR A 60 -9.96 -3.97 10.35
CA THR A 60 -9.18 -5.19 10.61
C THR A 60 -9.08 -5.49 12.10
N GLY A 61 -9.35 -4.48 12.96
CA GLY A 61 -9.15 -4.55 14.40
C GLY A 61 -7.70 -4.50 14.86
N ASP A 62 -6.74 -4.41 13.93
CA ASP A 62 -5.32 -4.22 14.23
C ASP A 62 -5.01 -2.74 14.57
N LEU A 63 -4.03 -2.53 15.46
CA LEU A 63 -3.65 -1.22 15.98
C LEU A 63 -2.73 -0.43 15.05
N MET A 64 -2.05 -1.09 14.11
CA MET A 64 -1.17 -0.45 13.13
C MET A 64 -1.93 -0.11 11.84
N ASP A 65 -3.08 -0.75 11.64
CA ASP A 65 -4.04 -0.45 10.59
C ASP A 65 -4.93 0.79 10.85
N LEU A 66 -5.23 1.53 9.77
CA LEU A 66 -6.20 2.62 9.78
C LEU A 66 -7.58 2.14 9.27
N PRO A 67 -8.66 2.26 10.06
CA PRO A 67 -9.99 1.87 9.62
C PRO A 67 -10.45 2.72 8.43
N ILE A 68 -11.04 2.07 7.43
CA ILE A 68 -11.66 2.70 6.28
C ILE A 68 -13.08 3.13 6.68
N LEU A 69 -13.22 4.41 6.99
CA LEU A 69 -14.49 5.02 7.41
C LEU A 69 -15.15 5.79 6.26
N ASN A 70 -16.43 6.11 6.42
CA ASN A 70 -17.18 6.94 5.46
C ASN A 70 -16.87 8.43 5.66
N GLU A 71 -15.60 8.79 5.56
CA GLU A 71 -15.10 10.16 5.68
C GLU A 71 -13.91 10.38 4.74
N ALA A 72 -13.45 11.63 4.65
CA ALA A 72 -12.29 11.94 3.84
C ALA A 72 -11.02 11.44 4.53
N THR A 73 -10.29 10.55 3.86
CA THR A 73 -8.93 10.12 4.21
C THR A 73 -7.95 10.57 3.12
N TYR A 74 -6.65 10.48 3.40
CA TYR A 74 -5.62 10.74 2.39
C TYR A 74 -5.06 9.42 1.89
N PHE A 75 -5.19 9.19 0.58
CA PHE A 75 -4.35 8.20 -0.07
C PHE A 75 -2.97 8.80 -0.29
N ILE A 76 -1.96 8.07 0.15
CA ILE A 76 -0.57 8.36 -0.12
C ILE A 76 -0.03 7.28 -1.05
N TRP A 77 0.85 7.67 -1.96
CA TRP A 77 1.47 6.74 -2.90
C TRP A 77 2.91 7.14 -3.14
N ALA A 78 3.71 6.15 -3.50
CA ALA A 78 5.11 6.29 -3.84
C ALA A 78 5.51 5.22 -4.86
N ILE A 79 6.46 5.54 -5.74
CA ILE A 79 7.02 4.61 -6.73
C ILE A 79 8.54 4.68 -6.62
N GLY A 80 9.17 3.51 -6.44
CA GLY A 80 10.62 3.35 -6.47
C GLY A 80 11.14 3.00 -7.87
N ASP A 81 12.45 3.12 -8.06
CA ASP A 81 13.12 2.72 -9.31
C ASP A 81 13.55 1.23 -9.30
N THR A 82 13.45 0.55 -8.16
CA THR A 82 13.85 -0.85 -7.95
C THR A 82 12.82 -1.59 -7.10
N ASP A 83 12.93 -2.92 -7.04
CA ASP A 83 12.07 -3.79 -6.22
C ASP A 83 12.42 -3.76 -4.72
N GLU A 84 13.44 -3.00 -4.35
CA GLU A 84 13.83 -2.78 -2.96
C GLU A 84 13.07 -1.60 -2.35
N VAL A 85 12.73 -1.71 -1.07
CA VAL A 85 12.10 -0.60 -0.33
C VAL A 85 13.17 0.44 0.02
N ASN A 86 13.37 1.37 -0.91
CA ASN A 86 14.29 2.50 -0.77
C ASN A 86 13.53 3.83 -0.82
N TYR A 87 14.28 4.94 -0.75
CA TYR A 87 13.69 6.25 -0.97
C TYR A 87 13.09 6.33 -2.38
N HIS A 88 11.78 6.57 -2.46
CA HIS A 88 11.02 6.57 -3.69
C HIS A 88 11.49 7.64 -4.69
N ALA A 89 11.35 7.37 -5.99
CA ALA A 89 11.65 8.34 -7.05
C ALA A 89 10.54 9.40 -7.16
N THR A 90 9.29 8.98 -7.04
CA THR A 90 8.11 9.86 -7.07
C THR A 90 7.13 9.49 -5.96
N ARG A 91 6.40 10.49 -5.47
CA ARG A 91 5.41 10.34 -4.41
C ARG A 91 4.31 11.38 -4.52
N GLY A 92 3.18 11.10 -3.91
CA GLY A 92 2.09 12.06 -3.81
C GLY A 92 1.07 11.68 -2.75
N ASN A 93 0.05 12.52 -2.62
CA ASN A 93 -1.13 12.23 -1.84
C ASN A 93 -2.34 12.96 -2.43
N PHE A 94 -3.53 12.46 -2.15
CA PHE A 94 -4.79 13.13 -2.49
C PHE A 94 -5.90 12.70 -1.51
N PRO A 95 -6.87 13.58 -1.23
CA PRO A 95 -8.01 13.23 -0.39
C PRO A 95 -9.00 12.35 -1.15
N VAL A 96 -9.58 11.36 -0.46
CA VAL A 96 -10.59 10.45 -0.99
C VAL A 96 -11.54 10.02 0.13
N ASN A 97 -12.82 9.81 -0.20
CA ASN A 97 -13.72 9.03 0.65
C ASN A 97 -14.05 7.74 -0.10
N ILE A 98 -13.48 6.63 0.38
CA ILE A 98 -13.53 5.33 -0.30
C ILE A 98 -14.97 4.78 -0.37
N LEU A 99 -15.79 5.10 0.63
CA LEU A 99 -17.17 4.60 0.73
C LEU A 99 -18.19 5.51 0.04
N GLN A 100 -17.77 6.68 -0.46
CA GLN A 100 -18.65 7.54 -1.23
C GLN A 100 -18.82 7.02 -2.67
N PRO A 101 -20.06 6.94 -3.18
CA PRO A 101 -20.31 6.59 -4.57
C PRO A 101 -19.62 7.57 -5.52
N ILE A 102 -19.00 7.04 -6.58
CA ILE A 102 -18.58 7.86 -7.72
C ILE A 102 -19.86 8.36 -8.38
N LYS A 103 -20.00 9.69 -8.47
CA LYS A 103 -21.11 10.35 -9.17
C LYS A 103 -20.98 10.22 -10.68
#